data_AF-Q71CP2-F1
#
_entry.id   AF-Q71CP2-F1
#
_cell.length_a   1.000
_cell.length_b   1.000
_cell.length_c   1.000
_cell.angle_alpha   90.00
_cell.angle_beta   90.00
_cell.angle_gamma   90.00
#
_symmetry.space_group_name_H-M   'P 1'
#
loop_
_entity.id
_entity.type
_entity.pdbx_description
1 polymer ?
#
loop_
_entity_poly.entity_id
_entity_poly.type
_entity_poly.pdbx_seq_one_letter_code
_entity_poly.pdbx_strand_id
1 'polypeptide(L)'
;FLKLIDLLDGIDVYNDQEFTAHTNGKYYPEGNVHLDSEQALGFVRERYSLADGDRDRGRNQQKVIVAILQKLTSTEELKNYSTIIDSLQDSIQTNMPIETMIDLVNTQLESGGNYKVNSQDLKGTGRMDLPSYAMPDSNLYVMEIDDSSLAVVKAAIQDVMKGR
;
A
#
# COMPACT_ATOMS: atom_id res chain seq x y z
N PHE A 1 3.27 -0.06 -11.19
CA PHE A 1 2.25 0.71 -10.44
C PHE A 1 1.25 1.36 -11.39
N LEU A 2 1.65 2.33 -12.22
CA LEU A 2 0.73 3.03 -13.13
C LEU A 2 -0.12 2.06 -13.98
N LYS A 3 0.53 1.14 -14.72
CA LYS A 3 -0.13 0.08 -15.49
C LYS A 3 -1.19 -0.71 -14.70
N LEU A 4 -0.94 -1.00 -13.41
CA LEU A 4 -1.89 -1.74 -12.57
C LEU A 4 -3.13 -0.89 -12.28
N ILE A 5 -2.95 0.38 -11.93
CA ILE A 5 -4.08 1.27 -11.67
C ILE A 5 -4.88 1.54 -12.96
N ASP A 6 -4.20 1.72 -14.10
CA ASP A 6 -4.86 1.88 -15.40
C ASP A 6 -5.67 0.63 -15.77
N LEU A 7 -5.11 -0.57 -15.57
CA LEU A 7 -5.78 -1.83 -15.84
C LEU A 7 -7.05 -2.01 -15.00
N LEU A 8 -7.02 -1.51 -13.76
CA LEU A 8 -8.16 -1.53 -12.86
C LEU A 8 -9.15 -0.38 -13.12
N ASP A 9 -8.92 0.47 -14.12
CA ASP A 9 -9.74 1.66 -14.37
C ASP A 9 -9.83 2.57 -13.12
N GLY A 10 -8.67 2.87 -12.54
CA GLY A 10 -8.56 3.71 -11.35
C GLY A 10 -8.97 3.02 -10.05
N ILE A 11 -8.91 3.77 -8.95
CA ILE A 11 -9.25 3.31 -7.60
C ILE A 11 -9.97 4.39 -6.81
N ASP A 12 -10.79 3.97 -5.85
CA ASP A 12 -11.53 4.87 -4.96
C ASP A 12 -10.97 4.82 -3.54
N VAL A 13 -10.71 5.98 -2.95
CA VAL A 13 -10.23 6.09 -1.57
C VAL A 13 -11.02 7.15 -0.80
N TYR A 14 -11.11 7.01 0.52
CA TYR A 14 -11.49 8.11 1.40
C TYR A 14 -10.23 8.82 1.89
N ASN A 15 -10.11 10.11 1.58
CA ASN A 15 -9.01 10.95 1.98
C ASN A 15 -9.37 11.73 3.26
N ASP A 16 -8.49 11.68 4.27
CA ASP A 16 -8.81 12.23 5.61
C ASP A 16 -8.38 13.70 5.78
N GLN A 17 -7.59 14.22 4.85
CA GLN A 17 -7.08 15.60 4.90
C GLN A 17 -6.89 16.11 3.47
N GLU A 18 -7.20 17.37 3.22
CA GLU A 18 -6.83 18.01 1.96
C GLU A 18 -5.31 18.16 1.83
N PHE A 19 -4.75 17.93 0.65
CA PHE A 19 -3.34 18.23 0.38
C PHE A 19 -3.08 18.42 -1.12
N THR A 20 -1.94 19.03 -1.45
CA THR A 20 -1.42 19.05 -2.82
C THR A 20 -0.13 18.25 -2.85
N ALA A 21 -0.03 17.28 -3.75
CA ALA A 21 1.20 16.51 -3.91
C ALA A 21 2.24 17.32 -4.70
N HIS A 22 3.39 17.57 -4.09
CA HIS A 22 4.50 18.27 -4.71
C HIS A 22 5.10 17.50 -5.90
N THR A 23 4.90 16.18 -5.95
CA THR A 23 5.45 15.33 -7.01
C THR A 23 4.76 15.45 -8.36
N ASN A 24 3.48 15.86 -8.38
CA ASN A 24 2.70 16.00 -9.62
C ASN A 24 1.85 17.30 -9.67
N GLY A 25 1.87 18.12 -8.62
CA GLY A 25 1.10 19.36 -8.51
C GLY A 25 -0.41 19.17 -8.38
N LYS A 26 -0.89 17.94 -8.15
CA LYS A 26 -2.33 17.64 -8.06
C LYS A 26 -2.84 17.91 -6.64
N TYR A 27 -4.04 18.48 -6.58
CA TYR A 27 -4.80 18.70 -5.36
C TYR A 27 -5.73 17.52 -5.08
N TYR A 28 -5.77 17.09 -3.83
CA TYR A 28 -6.62 16.01 -3.33
C TYR A 28 -7.52 16.58 -2.23
N PRO A 29 -8.84 16.68 -2.47
CA PRO A 29 -9.78 17.14 -1.44
C PRO A 29 -9.96 16.08 -0.36
N GLU A 30 -10.40 16.50 0.82
CA GLU A 30 -10.93 15.59 1.85
C GLU A 30 -12.23 14.92 1.35
N GLY A 31 -12.46 13.67 1.75
CA GLY A 31 -13.64 12.88 1.37
C GLY A 31 -13.34 11.78 0.35
N ASN A 32 -14.38 11.28 -0.33
CA ASN A 32 -14.21 10.25 -1.35
C ASN A 32 -13.56 10.81 -2.61
N VAL A 33 -12.49 10.18 -3.07
CA VAL A 33 -11.74 10.59 -4.26
C VAL A 33 -11.51 9.37 -5.14
N HIS A 34 -11.88 9.51 -6.42
CA HIS A 34 -11.47 8.59 -7.47
C HIS A 34 -10.10 9.02 -8.00
N LEU A 35 -9.18 8.08 -8.14
CA LEU A 35 -7.80 8.30 -8.53
C LEU A 35 -7.49 7.50 -9.79
N ASP A 36 -7.15 8.22 -10.88
CA ASP A 36 -6.43 7.62 -12.00
C ASP A 36 -4.99 7.22 -11.59
N SER A 37 -4.24 6.60 -12.50
CA SER A 37 -2.90 6.10 -12.22
C SER A 37 -1.91 7.18 -11.76
N GLU A 38 -1.90 8.34 -12.42
CA GLU A 38 -1.00 9.47 -12.09
C GLU A 38 -1.41 10.16 -10.78
N GLN A 39 -2.71 10.28 -10.53
CA GLN A 39 -3.25 10.77 -9.27
C GLN A 39 -2.94 9.81 -8.13
N ALA A 40 -3.12 8.51 -8.31
CA ALA A 40 -2.77 7.50 -7.33
C ALA A 40 -1.26 7.51 -7.03
N LEU A 41 -0.42 7.67 -8.06
CA LEU A 41 1.04 7.77 -7.87
C LEU A 41 1.44 9.01 -7.08
N GLY A 42 0.81 10.17 -7.32
CA GLY A 42 1.03 11.35 -6.49
C GLY A 42 0.55 11.18 -5.06
N PHE A 43 -0.63 10.59 -4.89
CA PHE A 43 -1.26 10.37 -3.59
C PHE A 43 -0.39 9.54 -2.64
N VAL A 44 0.29 8.51 -3.16
CA VAL A 44 1.18 7.64 -2.38
C VAL A 44 2.61 8.16 -2.20
N ARG A 45 3.00 9.23 -2.92
CA ARG A 45 4.36 9.77 -2.88
C ARG A 45 4.51 11.00 -2.00
N GLU A 46 3.46 11.79 -1.85
CA GLU A 46 3.48 13.00 -1.02
C GLU A 46 3.74 12.66 0.45
N ARG A 47 4.54 13.50 1.11
CA ARG A 47 4.97 13.32 2.50
C ARG A 47 5.00 14.64 3.25
N TYR A 48 5.64 15.66 2.70
CA TYR A 48 6.10 16.80 3.49
C TYR A 48 4.98 17.78 3.83
N SER A 49 3.91 17.82 3.04
CA SER A 49 2.73 18.65 3.30
C SER A 49 1.68 17.98 4.18
N LEU A 50 1.85 16.69 4.51
CA LEU A 50 0.89 15.92 5.33
C LEU A 50 1.09 16.20 6.82
N ALA A 51 0.00 16.23 7.58
CA ALA A 51 0.00 16.54 9.02
C ALA A 51 0.94 15.63 9.83
N ASP A 52 0.95 14.33 9.55
CA ASP A 52 1.82 13.33 10.19
C ASP A 52 2.97 12.85 9.28
N GLY A 53 3.31 13.64 8.26
CA GLY A 53 4.46 13.42 7.39
C GLY A 53 4.50 12.03 6.74
N ASP A 54 5.57 11.29 7.01
CA ASP A 54 5.78 9.96 6.42
C ASP A 54 4.76 8.92 6.88
N ARG A 55 4.23 9.06 8.09
CA ARG A 55 3.24 8.14 8.62
C ARG A 55 1.91 8.28 7.90
N ASP A 56 1.49 9.51 7.60
CA ASP A 56 0.32 9.76 6.77
C ASP A 56 0.53 9.29 5.33
N ARG A 57 1.74 9.46 4.78
CA ARG A 57 2.08 8.85 3.48
C ARG A 57 1.91 7.32 3.52
N GLY A 58 2.38 6.67 4.59
CA GLY A 58 2.19 5.25 4.81
C GLY A 58 0.71 4.86 4.91
N ARG A 59 -0.12 5.66 5.59
CA ARG A 59 -1.58 5.46 5.65
C ARG A 59 -2.25 5.63 4.29
N ASN A 60 -1.83 6.63 3.51
CA ASN A 60 -2.28 6.81 2.13
C ASN A 60 -1.92 5.61 1.24
N GLN A 61 -0.72 5.05 1.40
CA GLN A 61 -0.32 3.81 0.72
C GLN A 61 -1.18 2.61 1.14
N GLN A 62 -1.50 2.47 2.43
CA GLN A 62 -2.39 1.42 2.93
C GLN A 62 -3.81 1.55 2.37
N LYS A 63 -4.36 2.77 2.27
CA LYS A 63 -5.66 3.03 1.62
C LYS A 63 -5.66 2.58 0.16
N VAL A 64 -4.60 2.90 -0.57
CA VAL A 64 -4.45 2.49 -1.97
C VAL A 64 -4.34 0.97 -2.11
N ILE A 65 -3.63 0.29 -1.21
CA ILE A 65 -3.61 -1.19 -1.17
C ILE A 65 -5.02 -1.75 -0.96
N VAL A 66 -5.79 -1.21 -0.01
CA VAL A 66 -7.18 -1.64 0.23
C VAL A 66 -8.06 -1.42 -1.00
N ALA A 67 -7.94 -0.28 -1.67
CA ALA A 67 -8.71 0.02 -2.88
C ALA A 67 -8.34 -0.91 -4.05
N ILE A 68 -7.05 -1.21 -4.23
CA ILE A 68 -6.59 -2.22 -5.21
C ILE A 68 -7.17 -3.59 -4.88
N LEU A 69 -7.14 -4.01 -3.61
CA LEU A 69 -7.74 -5.28 -3.18
C LEU A 69 -9.24 -5.33 -3.51
N GLN A 70 -9.98 -4.27 -3.19
CA GLN A 70 -11.42 -4.19 -3.51
C GLN A 70 -11.71 -4.38 -5.00
N LYS A 71 -10.90 -3.77 -5.88
CA LYS A 71 -11.03 -3.90 -7.33
C LYS A 71 -10.67 -5.32 -7.79
N LEU A 72 -9.53 -5.85 -7.34
CA LEU A 72 -9.06 -7.21 -7.69
C LEU A 72 -9.99 -8.33 -7.19
N THR A 73 -10.70 -8.12 -6.08
CA THR A 73 -11.69 -9.07 -5.55
C THR A 73 -13.09 -8.88 -6.13
N SER A 74 -13.27 -7.97 -7.08
CA SER A 74 -14.54 -7.85 -7.80
C SER A 74 -14.77 -9.07 -8.70
N THR A 75 -16.03 -9.44 -8.90
CA THR A 75 -16.38 -10.63 -9.70
C THR A 75 -15.84 -10.56 -11.14
N GLU A 76 -15.76 -9.36 -11.72
CA GLU A 76 -15.22 -9.16 -13.07
C GLU A 76 -13.72 -9.41 -13.11
N GLU A 77 -12.95 -8.77 -12.22
CA GLU A 77 -11.49 -8.95 -12.18
C GLU A 77 -11.07 -10.37 -11.81
N LEU A 78 -11.79 -11.00 -10.87
CA LEU A 78 -11.54 -12.40 -10.51
C LEU A 78 -11.76 -13.36 -11.70
N LYS A 79 -12.76 -13.11 -12.55
CA LYS A 79 -13.00 -13.92 -13.75
C LYS A 79 -11.94 -13.68 -14.83
N ASN A 80 -11.33 -12.49 -14.85
CA ASN A 80 -10.35 -12.07 -15.84
C ASN A 80 -8.90 -12.11 -15.32
N TYR A 81 -8.63 -12.82 -14.21
CA TYR A 81 -7.31 -12.80 -13.55
C TYR A 81 -6.15 -13.18 -14.47
N SER A 82 -6.35 -14.07 -15.45
CA SER A 82 -5.30 -14.44 -16.41
C SER A 82 -4.88 -13.25 -17.28
N THR A 83 -5.85 -12.44 -17.73
CA THR A 83 -5.59 -11.19 -18.48
C THR A 83 -4.82 -10.19 -17.63
N ILE A 84 -5.14 -10.12 -16.32
CA ILE A 84 -4.43 -9.26 -15.38
C ILE A 84 -2.97 -9.69 -15.23
N ILE A 85 -2.74 -10.99 -15.02
CA ILE A 85 -1.38 -11.55 -14.94
C ILE A 85 -0.63 -11.28 -16.24
N ASP A 86 -1.24 -11.57 -17.38
CA ASP A 86 -0.60 -11.38 -18.69
C ASP A 86 -0.20 -9.93 -18.95
N SER A 87 -1.02 -8.99 -18.49
CA SER A 87 -0.79 -7.54 -18.65
C SER A 87 0.30 -6.99 -17.73
N LEU A 88 0.58 -7.66 -16.60
CA LEU A 88 1.46 -7.17 -15.54
C LEU A 88 2.76 -7.97 -15.38
N GLN A 89 2.84 -9.20 -15.91
CA GLN A 89 3.99 -10.10 -15.72
C GLN A 89 5.33 -9.52 -16.20
N ASP A 90 5.31 -8.56 -17.13
CA ASP A 90 6.51 -7.88 -17.65
C ASP A 90 7.05 -6.79 -16.71
N SER A 91 6.27 -6.39 -15.70
CA SER A 91 6.53 -5.19 -14.89
C SER A 91 6.29 -5.40 -13.38
N ILE A 92 5.77 -6.56 -12.98
CA ILE A 92 5.64 -6.99 -11.58
C ILE A 92 6.35 -8.33 -11.41
N GLN A 93 7.36 -8.35 -10.55
CA GLN A 93 8.06 -9.57 -10.17
C GLN A 93 7.41 -10.15 -8.91
N THR A 94 7.14 -11.46 -8.93
CA THR A 94 6.60 -12.20 -7.79
C THR A 94 7.16 -13.62 -7.78
N ASN A 95 7.28 -14.21 -6.60
CA ASN A 95 7.60 -15.61 -6.41
C ASN A 95 6.36 -16.46 -6.06
N MET A 96 5.17 -15.87 -6.07
CA MET A 96 3.93 -16.59 -5.87
C MET A 96 3.72 -17.56 -7.05
N PRO A 97 3.61 -18.88 -6.81
CA PRO A 97 3.32 -19.83 -7.87
C PRO A 97 1.97 -19.56 -8.53
N ILE A 98 1.85 -19.88 -9.81
CA ILE A 98 0.61 -19.68 -10.56
C ILE A 98 -0.53 -20.51 -9.95
N GLU A 99 -0.24 -21.70 -9.42
CA GLU A 99 -1.21 -22.56 -8.76
C GLU A 99 -1.80 -21.88 -7.52
N THR A 100 -0.96 -21.20 -6.73
CA THR A 100 -1.43 -20.44 -5.56
C THR A 100 -2.31 -19.26 -5.96
N MET A 101 -1.99 -18.56 -7.05
CA MET A 101 -2.85 -17.48 -7.56
C MET A 101 -4.23 -18.01 -7.96
N ILE A 102 -4.27 -19.12 -8.69
CA ILE A 102 -5.50 -19.77 -9.14
C ILE A 102 -6.35 -20.20 -7.93
N ASP A 103 -5.72 -20.82 -6.93
CA ASP A 103 -6.42 -21.27 -5.71
C ASP A 103 -7.04 -20.09 -4.96
N LEU A 104 -6.31 -18.97 -4.80
CA LEU A 104 -6.83 -17.76 -4.15
C LEU A 104 -8.00 -17.15 -4.91
N VAL A 105 -7.90 -17.05 -6.24
CA VAL A 105 -8.96 -16.50 -7.11
C VAL A 105 -10.21 -17.38 -7.04
N ASN A 106 -10.08 -18.69 -7.20
CA ASN A 106 -11.21 -19.61 -7.18
C ASN A 106 -11.88 -19.65 -5.81
N THR A 107 -11.08 -19.69 -4.73
CA THR A 107 -11.61 -19.62 -3.37
C THR A 107 -12.45 -18.36 -3.18
N GLN A 108 -11.95 -17.20 -3.61
CA GLN A 108 -12.68 -15.93 -3.50
C GLN A 108 -13.93 -15.90 -4.38
N LEU A 109 -13.91 -16.49 -5.58
CA LEU A 109 -15.08 -16.62 -6.45
C LEU A 109 -16.18 -17.50 -5.85
N GLU A 110 -15.80 -18.57 -5.14
CA GLU A 110 -16.72 -19.51 -4.52
C GLU A 110 -17.29 -19.01 -3.19
N SER A 111 -16.42 -18.54 -2.28
CA SER A 111 -16.85 -18.11 -0.95
C SER A 111 -17.42 -16.70 -0.94
N GLY A 112 -16.98 -15.86 -1.87
CA GLY A 112 -17.18 -14.41 -1.79
C GLY A 112 -16.68 -13.84 -0.46
N GLY A 113 -17.34 -12.78 -0.01
CA GLY A 113 -17.01 -12.10 1.24
C GLY A 113 -15.87 -11.09 1.10
N ASN A 114 -15.76 -10.20 2.08
CA ASN A 114 -14.74 -9.16 2.10
C ASN A 114 -13.72 -9.44 3.22
N TYR A 115 -12.46 -9.09 2.95
CA TYR A 115 -11.43 -9.08 3.98
C TYR A 115 -11.55 -7.81 4.82
N LYS A 116 -11.61 -7.97 6.15
CA LYS A 116 -11.40 -6.84 7.07
C LYS A 116 -9.90 -6.53 7.11
N VAL A 117 -9.51 -5.37 6.60
CA VAL A 117 -8.12 -4.92 6.63
C VAL A 117 -7.90 -4.00 7.85
N ASN A 118 -6.86 -4.28 8.62
CA ASN A 118 -6.36 -3.38 9.65
C ASN A 118 -4.91 -3.00 9.30
N SER A 119 -4.49 -1.83 9.74
CA SER A 119 -3.17 -1.28 9.43
C SER A 119 -2.42 -0.90 10.69
N GLN A 120 -1.09 -0.97 10.61
CA GLN A 120 -0.16 -0.49 11.63
C GLN A 120 1.14 -0.04 10.99
N ASP A 121 1.89 0.82 11.67
CA ASP A 121 3.21 1.29 11.29
C ASP A 121 4.21 1.12 12.45
N LEU A 122 5.44 0.75 12.12
CA LEU A 122 6.52 0.68 13.10
C LEU A 122 7.01 2.09 13.41
N LYS A 123 7.03 2.44 14.70
CA LYS A 123 7.42 3.78 15.16
C LYS A 123 8.91 3.83 15.53
N GLY A 124 9.42 5.05 15.59
CA GLY A 124 10.79 5.32 15.97
C GLY A 124 11.09 6.82 15.97
N THR A 125 12.36 7.14 16.19
CA THR A 125 12.85 8.52 16.28
C THR A 125 13.86 8.80 15.17
N GLY A 126 13.67 9.91 14.46
CA GLY A 126 14.59 10.34 13.41
C GLY A 126 15.93 10.81 13.97
N ARG A 127 17.03 10.32 13.39
CA ARG A 127 18.41 10.66 13.76
C ARG A 127 19.29 10.82 12.52
N MET A 128 20.33 11.64 12.65
CA MET A 128 21.31 11.95 11.58
C MET A 128 22.75 11.55 11.95
N ASP A 129 22.94 10.99 13.14
CA ASP A 129 24.24 10.73 13.78
C ASP A 129 24.58 9.23 13.90
N LEU A 130 23.78 8.36 13.26
CA LEU A 130 24.03 6.93 13.20
C LEU A 130 24.73 6.55 11.88
N PRO A 131 25.68 5.59 11.90
CA PRO A 131 26.44 5.22 10.72
C PRO A 131 25.59 4.38 9.74
N SER A 132 25.73 4.65 8.44
CA SER A 132 25.19 3.78 7.39
C SER A 132 26.22 2.75 6.95
N TYR A 133 25.86 1.47 6.95
CA TYR A 133 26.75 0.40 6.48
C TYR A 133 27.10 0.52 4.99
N ALA A 134 26.13 0.92 4.16
CA ALA A 134 26.33 1.07 2.72
C ALA A 134 27.02 2.40 2.34
N MET A 135 26.88 3.43 3.18
CA MET A 135 27.42 4.77 2.94
C MET A 135 28.13 5.28 4.20
N PRO A 136 29.27 4.67 4.58
CA PRO A 136 29.93 4.96 5.86
C PRO A 136 30.42 6.41 5.98
N ASP A 137 30.67 7.08 4.85
CA ASP A 137 31.19 8.45 4.80
C ASP A 137 30.08 9.53 4.65
N SER A 138 28.80 9.16 4.84
CA SER A 138 27.66 10.07 4.68
C SER A 138 26.79 10.15 5.93
N ASN A 139 26.43 11.36 6.34
CA ASN A 139 25.42 11.58 7.38
C ASN A 139 24.02 11.46 6.77
N LEU A 140 23.30 10.41 7.13
CA LEU A 140 21.98 10.10 6.60
C LEU A 140 20.92 10.19 7.68
N TYR A 141 19.71 10.57 7.27
CA TYR A 141 18.54 10.39 8.11
C TYR A 141 18.22 8.91 8.23
N VAL A 142 18.12 8.42 9.45
CA VAL A 142 17.62 7.08 9.78
C VAL A 142 16.58 7.19 10.89
N MET A 143 15.71 6.19 10.99
CA MET A 143 14.76 6.08 12.10
C MET A 143 15.25 5.02 13.07
N GLU A 144 15.70 5.43 14.26
CA GLU A 144 15.98 4.52 15.36
C GLU A 144 14.66 3.93 15.87
N ILE A 145 14.57 2.59 15.91
CA ILE A 145 13.31 1.89 16.19
C ILE A 145 12.93 2.02 17.66
N ASP A 146 11.63 2.24 17.92
CA ASP A 146 11.07 2.14 19.26
C ASP A 146 10.77 0.66 19.58
N ASP A 147 11.46 0.10 20.58
CA ASP A 147 11.34 -1.31 20.96
C ASP A 147 9.93 -1.68 21.45
N SER A 148 9.21 -0.75 22.08
CA SER A 148 7.83 -0.98 22.52
C SER A 148 6.89 -1.07 21.32
N SER A 149 7.07 -0.20 20.32
CA SER A 149 6.35 -0.26 19.05
C SER A 149 6.67 -1.56 18.30
N LEU A 150 7.94 -1.99 18.29
CA LEU A 150 8.35 -3.24 17.67
C LEU A 150 7.66 -4.45 18.32
N ALA A 151 7.59 -4.47 19.65
CA ALA A 151 6.90 -5.53 20.38
C ALA A 151 5.40 -5.59 20.01
N VAL A 152 4.73 -4.44 19.93
CA VAL A 152 3.31 -4.34 19.53
C VAL A 152 3.12 -4.84 18.10
N VAL A 153 3.93 -4.39 17.14
CA VAL A 153 3.84 -4.78 15.73
C VAL A 153 3.99 -6.31 15.58
N LYS A 154 4.96 -6.91 16.27
CA LYS A 154 5.18 -8.36 16.25
C LYS A 154 4.00 -9.12 16.84
N ALA A 155 3.45 -8.64 17.96
CA ALA A 155 2.30 -9.28 18.60
C ALA A 155 1.07 -9.26 17.68
N ALA A 156 0.75 -8.11 17.08
CA ALA A 156 -0.40 -7.97 16.18
C ALA A 156 -0.32 -8.91 14.96
N ILE A 157 0.87 -9.08 14.37
CA ILE A 157 1.06 -10.06 13.27
C ILE A 157 0.74 -11.47 13.75
N GLN A 158 1.23 -11.85 14.95
CA GLN A 158 1.00 -13.17 15.52
C GLN A 158 -0.48 -13.40 15.87
N ASP A 159 -1.21 -12.36 16.28
CA ASP A 159 -2.63 -12.45 16.58
C ASP A 159 -3.44 -12.70 15.32
N VAL A 160 -3.20 -11.95 14.24
CA VAL A 160 -3.85 -12.16 12.94
C VAL A 160 -3.57 -13.56 12.40
N MET A 161 -2.31 -14.03 12.44
CA MET A 161 -1.94 -15.37 11.96
C MET A 161 -2.60 -16.51 12.77
N LYS A 162 -2.96 -16.26 14.03
CA LYS A 162 -3.58 -17.25 14.93
C LYS A 162 -5.11 -17.10 15.02
N GLY A 163 -5.70 -16.13 14.32
CA GLY A 163 -7.13 -15.84 14.39
C GLY A 163 -7.60 -15.38 15.77
N ARG A 164 -6.77 -14.59 16.48
CA ARG A 164 -7.08 -14.02 17.80
C ARG A 164 -7.63 -12.60 17.70
#